data_AF-A0A7W8N9R2-F1
#
_entry.id   AF-A0A7W8N9R2-F1
#
_cell.length_a   1.000
_cell.length_b   1.000
_cell.length_c   1.000
_cell.angle_alpha   90.00
_cell.angle_beta   90.00
_cell.angle_gamma   90.00
#
_symmetry.space_group_name_H-M   'P 1'
#
loop_
_entity.id
_entity.type
_entity.pdbx_description
1 polymer ?
#
loop_
_entity_poly.entity_id
_entity_poly.type
_entity_poly.pdbx_seq_one_letter_code
_entity_poly.pdbx_strand_id
1 'polypeptide(L)'
;MFRHRLFRKTLLCVSIASVGLALAVSAQVAPQAASPDRGGINWPVWPGHPTPQDAVRTATPIKHLVVIFSENRSFDHYFGTYPVAQNPAGEPEFKAAPHTPSVQGLTPALLTQNPNALNPVNGVNAVNPFRLDRTQANTEGQNHSYTPEQLAYDNGLADRFPAYTGNNTVSSTGAFGTNGLVMAYYDGNTVTAMWNYAQHFALNDNAYSDTFGPSTPGALAVVSGTNNGAQAIVGSASTVPDGQGGLTLIGDTDPAYDSCSSTTSTVRMTSKNIGDLLNARNLTWGGFMGGFDLTATNSNGSTGCTRSTYSSVLASTKTDYVPHHNWFQYYASTANASHARPSSIATIGYTDPKDRSATPVHHEYDVNDFFSAVSAGNFPSVSYLKAPAVGDAHPGNSDPLDEQQFVVKVINFLEQQPDWKNTAVIITYDDSDGWYDHRYASPTTSSFDSTTKEGSVTGADQLNGSGKCTGPHAKPGIGVNGGVVNGRCGPGTRVPFLVISPYARVNYVDDTRITQASVVRFIEDNWLDGQRIGQGSNDATTGSIMSMFDFHRGPFELARPIFLDPVQGTRVPAPIDQRLQQTAQVVGRSNKAL
;
A
#
# COMPACT_ATOMS: atom_id res chain seq x y z
N MET A 1 -66.15 6.97 -10.08
CA MET A 1 -67.04 7.64 -9.09
C MET A 1 -67.06 6.77 -7.83
N PHE A 2 -66.95 7.39 -6.64
CA PHE A 2 -66.92 6.82 -5.28
C PHE A 2 -65.69 6.00 -4.84
N ARG A 3 -65.38 5.94 -3.53
CA ARG A 3 -65.02 6.95 -2.51
C ARG A 3 -64.45 6.16 -1.32
N HIS A 4 -63.47 6.75 -0.63
CA HIS A 4 -62.83 6.32 0.63
C HIS A 4 -63.72 5.78 1.76
N ARG A 5 -63.12 5.00 2.69
CA ARG A 5 -62.92 5.27 4.15
C ARG A 5 -62.20 4.08 4.81
N LEU A 6 -61.10 4.24 5.56
CA LEU A 6 -60.87 4.71 6.95
C LEU A 6 -61.28 3.75 8.10
N PHE A 7 -60.25 3.13 8.71
CA PHE A 7 -59.91 2.99 10.15
C PHE A 7 -60.92 2.58 11.25
N ARG A 8 -60.43 1.65 12.10
CA ARG A 8 -60.14 1.71 13.57
C ARG A 8 -60.91 0.76 14.51
N LYS A 9 -60.13 0.23 15.50
CA LYS A 9 -60.47 -0.06 16.92
C LYS A 9 -61.26 -1.38 17.20
N THR A 10 -61.08 -2.22 18.24
CA THR A 10 -60.17 -2.37 19.41
C THR A 10 -60.42 -3.76 20.08
N LEU A 11 -59.50 -4.19 20.97
CA LEU A 11 -59.70 -4.91 22.27
C LEU A 11 -59.82 -6.46 22.41
N LEU A 12 -59.15 -6.90 23.49
CA LEU A 12 -58.88 -8.20 24.14
C LEU A 12 -60.08 -9.15 24.42
N CYS A 13 -59.74 -10.42 24.69
CA CYS A 13 -60.42 -11.25 25.69
C CYS A 13 -59.44 -12.14 26.51
N VAL A 14 -59.82 -12.39 27.77
CA VAL A 14 -59.10 -13.02 28.90
C VAL A 14 -59.83 -14.30 29.33
N SER A 15 -59.14 -15.27 29.95
CA SER A 15 -59.68 -16.23 30.97
C SER A 15 -58.49 -17.05 31.56
N ILE A 16 -58.33 -17.50 32.82
CA ILE A 16 -59.16 -17.74 34.03
C ILE A 16 -58.25 -17.73 35.28
N ALA A 17 -58.83 -17.46 36.47
CA ALA A 17 -58.21 -17.38 37.79
C ALA A 17 -58.37 -18.64 38.67
N SER A 18 -57.50 -18.82 39.69
CA SER A 18 -57.81 -19.43 41.01
C SER A 18 -56.80 -19.00 42.08
N VAL A 19 -57.26 -18.79 43.31
CA VAL A 19 -56.61 -18.09 44.45
C VAL A 19 -56.11 -19.06 45.52
N GLY A 20 -55.02 -18.74 46.24
CA GLY A 20 -54.71 -19.38 47.53
C GLY A 20 -53.36 -19.06 48.22
N LEU A 21 -53.36 -18.02 49.06
CA LEU A 21 -52.62 -17.81 50.34
C LEU A 21 -51.15 -17.33 50.45
N ALA A 22 -51.03 -16.26 51.26
CA ALA A 22 -50.08 -15.99 52.35
C ALA A 22 -48.80 -15.15 52.14
N LEU A 23 -48.98 -13.84 52.34
CA LEU A 23 -48.18 -12.84 53.10
C LEU A 23 -46.71 -13.13 53.46
N ALA A 24 -45.82 -12.23 53.00
CA ALA A 24 -44.78 -11.61 53.83
C ALA A 24 -44.48 -10.19 53.32
N VAL A 25 -44.47 -9.22 54.24
CA VAL A 25 -44.30 -7.78 54.01
C VAL A 25 -42.81 -7.44 53.92
N SER A 26 -42.40 -6.66 52.90
CA SER A 26 -41.24 -5.76 53.01
C SER A 26 -41.38 -4.60 52.03
N ALA A 27 -41.03 -3.40 52.49
CA ALA A 27 -41.33 -2.11 51.89
C ALA A 27 -40.62 -1.89 50.53
N GLN A 28 -41.35 -1.32 49.57
CA GLN A 28 -40.82 -0.86 48.29
C GLN A 28 -40.02 0.43 48.49
N VAL A 29 -38.73 0.39 48.16
CA VAL A 29 -37.95 1.56 47.76
C VAL A 29 -37.83 1.52 46.24
N ALA A 30 -38.24 2.59 45.57
CA ALA A 30 -38.13 2.71 44.12
C ALA A 30 -36.64 2.67 43.69
N PRO A 31 -36.24 1.84 42.71
CA PRO A 31 -34.90 1.94 42.14
C PRO A 31 -34.85 3.11 41.15
N GLN A 32 -33.91 4.02 41.40
CA GLN A 32 -33.42 5.02 40.46
C GLN A 32 -33.03 4.37 39.13
N ALA A 33 -33.27 5.11 38.04
CA ALA A 33 -32.77 4.78 36.72
C ALA A 33 -31.24 4.63 36.75
N ALA A 34 -30.75 3.41 36.52
CA ALA A 34 -29.34 3.15 36.26
C ALA A 34 -29.00 3.64 34.85
N SER A 35 -27.96 4.47 34.75
CA SER A 35 -27.32 4.83 33.49
C SER A 35 -26.80 3.57 32.77
N PRO A 36 -26.78 3.54 31.42
CA PRO A 36 -26.19 2.42 30.70
C PRO A 36 -24.69 2.38 30.98
N ASP A 37 -24.29 1.35 31.72
CA ASP A 37 -22.90 1.06 32.00
C ASP A 37 -22.16 0.82 30.68
N ARG A 38 -20.99 1.44 30.53
CA ARG A 38 -20.12 1.27 29.37
C ARG A 38 -19.70 -0.20 29.33
N GLY A 39 -20.26 -0.96 28.39
CA GLY A 39 -19.81 -2.31 28.07
C GLY A 39 -18.34 -2.31 27.64
N GLY A 40 -17.44 -2.37 28.61
CA GLY A 40 -16.02 -2.55 28.38
C GLY A 40 -15.79 -3.97 27.88
N ILE A 41 -15.41 -4.09 26.61
CA ILE A 41 -14.75 -5.29 26.12
C ILE A 41 -13.52 -5.50 27.00
N ASN A 42 -13.48 -6.61 27.74
CA ASN A 42 -12.37 -6.97 28.60
C ASN A 42 -11.24 -7.43 27.69
N TRP A 43 -10.34 -6.50 27.35
CA TRP A 43 -9.19 -6.79 26.49
C TRP A 43 -8.25 -7.80 27.17
N PRO A 44 -7.63 -8.71 26.43
CA PRO A 44 -6.66 -9.62 27.00
C PRO A 44 -5.56 -8.81 27.70
N VAL A 45 -5.39 -9.02 29.01
CA VAL A 45 -4.18 -8.64 29.70
C VAL A 45 -3.12 -9.61 29.21
N TRP A 46 -2.34 -9.22 28.20
CA TRP A 46 -1.30 -10.08 27.63
C TRP A 46 -0.20 -10.30 28.66
N PRO A 47 0.01 -11.53 29.18
CA PRO A 47 1.20 -11.86 29.94
C PRO A 47 2.33 -12.06 28.92
N GLY A 48 2.90 -10.96 28.42
CA GLY A 48 3.97 -11.00 27.44
C GLY A 48 5.33 -10.89 28.12
N HIS A 49 6.16 -11.93 28.01
CA HIS A 49 7.61 -11.72 28.12
C HIS A 49 8.00 -10.75 27.00
N PRO A 50 8.73 -9.65 27.29
CA PRO A 50 9.23 -8.75 26.26
C PRO A 50 9.98 -9.56 25.21
N THR A 51 9.69 -9.34 23.92
CA THR A 51 10.52 -9.92 22.86
C THR A 51 11.95 -9.37 23.00
N PRO A 52 13.00 -10.07 22.57
CA PRO A 52 14.35 -9.49 22.52
C PRO A 52 14.39 -8.14 21.79
N GLN A 53 13.49 -7.96 20.82
CA GLN A 53 13.35 -6.75 20.03
C GLN A 53 12.73 -5.57 20.83
N ASP A 54 11.86 -5.84 21.82
CA ASP A 54 11.37 -4.80 22.74
C ASP A 54 12.50 -4.10 23.50
N ALA A 55 13.61 -4.81 23.73
CA ALA A 55 14.78 -4.29 24.42
C ALA A 55 15.69 -3.42 23.52
N VAL A 56 15.49 -3.43 22.20
CA VAL A 56 16.26 -2.60 21.26
C VAL A 56 15.99 -1.12 21.56
N ARG A 57 17.06 -0.32 21.69
CA ARG A 57 16.90 1.13 21.87
C ARG A 57 16.41 1.76 20.57
N THR A 58 15.37 2.57 20.68
CA THR A 58 14.79 3.33 19.57
C THR A 58 14.53 4.77 19.99
N ALA A 59 14.45 5.70 19.05
CA ALA A 59 14.15 7.11 19.32
C ALA A 59 12.69 7.35 19.72
N THR A 60 11.78 6.50 19.24
CA THR A 60 10.35 6.52 19.57
C THR A 60 9.94 5.24 20.30
N PRO A 61 8.74 5.16 20.88
CA PRO A 61 8.18 3.91 21.41
C PRO A 61 8.01 2.78 20.39
N ILE A 62 8.11 3.06 19.08
CA ILE A 62 7.98 2.05 18.02
C ILE A 62 9.19 1.11 18.03
N LYS A 63 8.92 -0.18 18.18
CA LYS A 63 9.90 -1.29 18.13
C LYS A 63 9.81 -2.14 16.88
N HIS A 64 8.63 -2.13 16.24
CA HIS A 64 8.35 -2.86 15.02
C HIS A 64 7.74 -1.94 13.98
N LEU A 65 8.39 -1.82 12.83
CA LEU A 65 7.83 -1.23 11.64
C LEU A 65 7.46 -2.33 10.65
N VAL A 66 6.23 -2.29 10.16
CA VAL A 66 5.77 -3.09 9.03
C VAL A 66 5.45 -2.15 7.88
N VAL A 67 6.08 -2.32 6.72
CA VAL A 67 5.82 -1.55 5.51
C VAL A 67 5.07 -2.47 4.55
N ILE A 68 3.75 -2.29 4.44
CA ILE A 68 2.96 -2.92 3.38
C ILE A 68 3.12 -2.02 2.16
N PHE A 69 3.80 -2.54 1.14
CA PHE A 69 4.16 -1.78 -0.05
C PHE A 69 3.38 -2.30 -1.25
N SER A 70 2.20 -1.72 -1.47
CA SER A 70 1.28 -2.09 -2.56
C SER A 70 1.76 -1.61 -3.94
N GLU A 71 0.98 -1.95 -4.95
CA GLU A 71 1.07 -1.67 -6.39
C GLU A 71 -0.29 -1.10 -6.87
N ASN A 72 -0.44 -0.53 -8.04
CA ASN A 72 0.09 0.80 -8.36
C ASN A 72 -1.12 1.74 -8.31
N ARG A 73 -1.08 2.81 -7.50
CA ARG A 73 -2.25 3.65 -7.22
C ARG A 73 -1.88 5.11 -7.00
N SER A 74 -2.46 5.99 -7.81
CA SER A 74 -2.42 7.42 -7.51
C SER A 74 -3.29 7.75 -6.29
N PHE A 75 -2.96 8.84 -5.59
CA PHE A 75 -3.76 9.27 -4.43
C PHE A 75 -5.20 9.60 -4.84
N ASP A 76 -5.43 10.39 -5.88
CA ASP A 76 -6.79 10.74 -6.31
C ASP A 76 -7.61 9.52 -6.74
N HIS A 77 -6.98 8.48 -7.30
CA HIS A 77 -7.67 7.25 -7.69
C HIS A 77 -8.27 6.50 -6.49
N TYR A 78 -7.64 6.53 -5.30
CA TYR A 78 -8.15 5.86 -4.10
C TYR A 78 -8.83 6.80 -3.10
N PHE A 79 -8.34 8.03 -2.97
CA PHE A 79 -8.73 8.97 -1.91
C PHE A 79 -9.18 10.33 -2.44
N GLY A 80 -9.23 10.53 -3.77
CA GLY A 80 -9.60 11.82 -4.36
C GLY A 80 -10.97 12.33 -3.90
N THR A 81 -11.91 11.43 -3.61
CA THR A 81 -13.24 11.78 -3.09
C THR A 81 -13.40 11.56 -1.58
N TYR A 82 -12.34 11.15 -0.87
CA TYR A 82 -12.40 10.97 0.57
C TYR A 82 -12.82 12.27 1.28
N PRO A 83 -13.74 12.24 2.26
CA PRO A 83 -14.39 11.08 2.86
C PRO A 83 -15.83 10.82 2.34
N VAL A 84 -16.18 11.25 1.13
CA VAL A 84 -17.55 11.18 0.58
C VAL A 84 -17.69 10.03 -0.42
N ALA A 85 -18.40 8.98 -0.02
CA ALA A 85 -18.73 7.84 -0.88
C ALA A 85 -20.16 7.95 -1.42
N GLN A 86 -20.43 7.36 -2.60
CA GLN A 86 -21.75 7.38 -3.22
C GLN A 86 -22.79 6.56 -2.44
N ASN A 87 -22.38 5.47 -1.78
CA ASN A 87 -23.23 4.57 -1.02
C ASN A 87 -24.43 4.00 -1.80
N PRO A 88 -24.23 3.42 -3.00
CA PRO A 88 -25.30 2.74 -3.71
C PRO A 88 -25.77 1.50 -2.94
N ALA A 89 -27.04 1.14 -3.12
CA ALA A 89 -27.62 -0.01 -2.44
C ALA A 89 -26.90 -1.31 -2.84
N GLY A 90 -26.44 -2.08 -1.86
CA GLY A 90 -25.80 -3.38 -2.06
C GLY A 90 -24.26 -3.36 -2.01
N GLU A 91 -23.64 -2.18 -2.00
CA GLU A 91 -22.21 -2.02 -1.74
C GLU A 91 -21.94 -1.76 -0.24
N PRO A 92 -20.71 -2.02 0.25
CA PRO A 92 -20.29 -1.59 1.59
C PRO A 92 -20.49 -0.10 1.79
N GLU A 93 -21.26 0.29 2.81
CA GLU A 93 -21.49 1.70 3.10
C GLU A 93 -20.29 2.32 3.81
N PHE A 94 -19.87 3.51 3.37
CA PHE A 94 -18.93 4.37 4.09
C PHE A 94 -19.60 5.68 4.48
N LYS A 95 -19.56 5.98 5.78
CA LYS A 95 -20.03 7.24 6.35
C LYS A 95 -18.91 7.89 7.13
N ALA A 96 -18.55 9.11 6.70
CA ALA A 96 -17.57 9.93 7.38
C ALA A 96 -17.96 10.14 8.86
N ALA A 97 -17.00 9.97 9.76
CA ALA A 97 -17.16 10.36 11.15
C ALA A 97 -17.30 11.89 11.25
N PRO A 98 -17.97 12.42 12.30
CA PRO A 98 -17.98 13.87 12.54
C PRO A 98 -16.56 14.44 12.55
N HIS A 99 -16.37 15.59 11.91
CA HIS A 99 -15.10 16.31 11.84
C HIS A 99 -13.96 15.56 11.13
N THR A 100 -14.27 14.57 10.29
CA THR A 100 -13.28 13.99 9.37
C THR A 100 -12.68 15.10 8.49
N PRO A 101 -11.35 15.30 8.53
CA PRO A 101 -10.70 16.31 7.69
C PRO A 101 -10.90 16.02 6.21
N SER A 102 -11.00 17.06 5.40
CA SER A 102 -10.90 16.95 3.95
C SER A 102 -9.44 16.68 3.55
N VAL A 103 -9.26 15.99 2.43
CA VAL A 103 -7.97 15.87 1.74
C VAL A 103 -7.87 16.90 0.62
N GLN A 104 -6.67 17.17 0.15
CA GLN A 104 -6.41 17.82 -1.13
C GLN A 104 -6.76 16.85 -2.27
N GLY A 105 -8.05 16.70 -2.57
CA GLY A 105 -8.59 15.72 -3.53
C GLY A 105 -9.32 16.35 -4.72
N LEU A 106 -10.17 15.54 -5.36
CA LEU A 106 -11.01 15.90 -6.50
C LEU A 106 -12.14 16.85 -6.08
N THR A 107 -11.89 18.15 -6.23
CA THR A 107 -12.91 19.19 -5.99
C THR A 107 -14.08 19.10 -6.97
N PRO A 108 -15.26 19.69 -6.67
CA PRO A 108 -16.38 19.75 -7.62
C PRO A 108 -16.01 20.34 -8.99
N ALA A 109 -15.07 21.30 -9.02
CA ALA A 109 -14.55 21.85 -10.27
C ALA A 109 -13.74 20.81 -11.05
N LEU A 110 -12.84 20.07 -10.39
CA LEU A 110 -12.07 19.00 -11.03
C LEU A 110 -12.94 17.83 -11.49
N LEU A 111 -14.07 17.57 -10.84
CA LEU A 111 -15.02 16.52 -11.24
C LEU A 111 -15.89 16.89 -12.46
N THR A 112 -16.01 18.18 -12.80
CA THR A 112 -16.94 18.64 -13.84
C THR A 112 -16.29 19.47 -14.95
N GLN A 113 -15.11 20.03 -14.71
CA GLN A 113 -14.36 20.90 -15.61
C GLN A 113 -12.85 20.60 -15.51
N ASN A 114 -12.50 19.32 -15.55
CA ASN A 114 -11.12 18.89 -15.47
C ASN A 114 -10.32 19.36 -16.70
N PRO A 115 -9.07 19.82 -16.55
CA PRO A 115 -8.21 20.14 -17.68
C PRO A 115 -8.07 19.00 -18.71
N ASN A 116 -8.07 17.74 -18.28
CA ASN A 116 -8.01 16.58 -19.18
C ASN A 116 -9.26 16.47 -20.10
N ALA A 117 -10.43 16.91 -19.64
CA ALA A 117 -11.65 16.93 -20.44
C ALA A 117 -11.69 18.09 -21.44
N LEU A 118 -10.83 19.11 -21.23
CA LEU A 118 -10.80 20.35 -22.00
C LEU A 118 -9.61 20.40 -22.97
N ASN A 119 -8.55 19.63 -22.72
CA ASN A 119 -7.36 19.63 -23.55
C ASN A 119 -7.59 18.81 -24.84
N PRO A 120 -7.47 19.41 -26.05
CA PRO A 120 -7.68 18.73 -27.32
C PRO A 120 -6.67 17.61 -27.62
N VAL A 121 -5.51 17.57 -26.94
CA VAL A 121 -4.52 16.47 -27.07
C VAL A 121 -5.13 15.12 -26.68
N ASN A 122 -6.06 15.11 -25.72
CA ASN A 122 -6.74 13.87 -25.28
C ASN A 122 -7.78 13.38 -26.30
N GLY A 123 -8.16 14.22 -27.28
CA GLY A 123 -9.02 13.84 -28.39
C GLY A 123 -10.33 13.18 -27.94
N VAL A 124 -10.62 12.01 -28.51
CA VAL A 124 -11.84 11.24 -28.19
C VAL A 124 -11.85 10.64 -26.78
N ASN A 125 -10.69 10.61 -26.12
CA ASN A 125 -10.52 10.09 -24.75
C ASN A 125 -10.61 11.20 -23.68
N ALA A 126 -10.83 12.45 -24.09
CA ALA A 126 -11.01 13.57 -23.17
C ALA A 126 -12.26 13.35 -22.29
N VAL A 127 -12.06 13.22 -20.98
CA VAL A 127 -13.13 12.94 -20.02
C VAL A 127 -12.82 13.56 -18.66
N ASN A 128 -13.87 13.94 -17.91
CA ASN A 128 -13.73 14.30 -16.51
C ASN A 128 -13.50 13.05 -15.65
N PRO A 129 -12.93 13.18 -14.44
CA PRO A 129 -12.88 12.08 -13.50
C PRO A 129 -14.26 11.49 -13.22
N PHE A 130 -14.35 10.17 -13.16
CA PHE A 130 -15.59 9.44 -12.96
C PHE A 130 -15.42 8.27 -12.01
N ARG A 131 -16.46 7.96 -11.26
CA ARG A 131 -16.44 6.86 -10.29
C ARG A 131 -16.47 5.50 -10.98
N LEU A 132 -15.63 4.58 -10.52
CA LEU A 132 -15.76 3.14 -10.80
C LEU A 132 -16.68 2.49 -9.77
N ASP A 133 -17.64 1.72 -10.27
CA ASP A 133 -18.49 0.86 -9.44
C ASP A 133 -17.67 -0.27 -8.81
N ARG A 134 -18.09 -0.82 -7.66
CA ARG A 134 -17.37 -1.93 -7.03
C ARG A 134 -17.29 -3.16 -7.93
N THR A 135 -18.27 -3.35 -8.82
CA THR A 135 -18.24 -4.42 -9.84
C THR A 135 -17.21 -4.20 -10.95
N GLN A 136 -16.64 -3.00 -11.04
CA GLN A 136 -15.57 -2.60 -11.95
C GLN A 136 -14.20 -2.55 -11.25
N ALA A 137 -14.02 -3.31 -10.17
CA ALA A 137 -12.73 -3.43 -9.47
C ALA A 137 -11.61 -3.96 -10.38
N ASN A 138 -11.93 -4.89 -11.29
CA ASN A 138 -10.97 -5.38 -12.28
C ASN A 138 -10.80 -4.35 -13.40
N THR A 139 -9.60 -3.77 -13.46
CA THR A 139 -9.19 -2.76 -14.45
C THR A 139 -7.91 -3.19 -15.14
N GLU A 140 -7.55 -2.50 -16.23
CA GLU A 140 -6.23 -2.66 -16.84
C GLU A 140 -5.19 -1.76 -16.17
N GLY A 141 -3.93 -2.18 -16.20
CA GLY A 141 -2.79 -1.32 -15.92
C GLY A 141 -2.75 -0.14 -16.88
N GLN A 142 -2.58 1.04 -16.31
CA GLN A 142 -2.30 2.25 -17.07
C GLN A 142 -0.81 2.27 -17.44
N ASN A 143 -0.36 3.28 -18.19
CA ASN A 143 1.06 3.41 -18.54
C ASN A 143 1.77 4.30 -17.52
N HIS A 144 2.57 3.68 -16.66
CA HIS A 144 3.38 4.27 -15.59
C HIS A 144 4.87 4.41 -15.96
N SER A 145 5.22 4.35 -17.24
CA SER A 145 6.61 4.54 -17.65
C SER A 145 7.10 5.98 -17.37
N TYR A 146 8.39 6.11 -17.08
CA TYR A 146 9.04 7.36 -16.63
C TYR A 146 8.74 8.57 -17.52
N THR A 147 8.85 8.42 -18.85
CA THR A 147 8.57 9.50 -19.80
C THR A 147 7.08 9.80 -19.98
N PRO A 148 6.20 8.80 -20.19
CA PRO A 148 4.75 9.02 -20.28
C PRO A 148 4.14 9.78 -19.10
N GLU A 149 4.51 9.46 -17.84
CA GLU A 149 3.98 10.20 -16.69
C GLU A 149 4.37 11.69 -16.74
N GLN A 150 5.63 12.00 -17.10
CA GLN A 150 6.07 13.39 -17.26
C GLN A 150 5.30 14.14 -18.36
N LEU A 151 5.02 13.47 -19.47
CA LEU A 151 4.23 14.03 -20.58
C LEU A 151 2.78 14.28 -20.18
N ALA A 152 2.19 13.43 -19.33
CA ALA A 152 0.85 13.61 -18.79
C ALA A 152 0.75 14.83 -17.86
N TYR A 153 1.81 15.08 -17.07
CA TYR A 153 1.88 16.25 -16.19
C TYR A 153 2.09 17.58 -16.91
N ASP A 154 2.68 17.58 -18.10
CA ASP A 154 2.84 18.73 -19.01
C ASP A 154 3.20 20.04 -18.27
N ASN A 155 4.37 20.06 -17.64
CA ASN A 155 4.87 21.22 -16.88
C ASN A 155 3.91 21.69 -15.75
N GLY A 156 3.20 20.75 -15.13
CA GLY A 156 2.29 20.99 -14.02
C GLY A 156 0.86 21.39 -14.42
N LEU A 157 0.52 21.32 -15.71
CA LEU A 157 -0.87 21.48 -16.17
C LEU A 157 -1.73 20.25 -15.84
N ALA A 158 -1.10 19.07 -15.73
CA ALA A 158 -1.75 17.81 -15.37
C ALA A 158 -2.97 17.49 -16.24
N ASP A 159 -2.86 17.68 -17.55
CA ASP A 159 -3.99 17.75 -18.47
C ASP A 159 -3.89 16.83 -19.70
N ARG A 160 -2.93 15.89 -19.73
CA ARG A 160 -2.72 14.97 -20.86
C ARG A 160 -2.69 13.48 -20.49
N PHE A 161 -3.31 13.10 -19.37
CA PHE A 161 -3.31 11.71 -18.87
C PHE A 161 -3.91 10.73 -19.89
N PRO A 162 -5.12 10.94 -20.45
CA PRO A 162 -5.68 10.02 -21.45
C PRO A 162 -4.80 9.82 -22.70
N ALA A 163 -3.95 10.79 -23.05
CA ALA A 163 -3.09 10.71 -24.21
C ALA A 163 -1.78 9.92 -23.96
N TYR A 164 -1.21 10.02 -22.77
CA TYR A 164 0.14 9.47 -22.49
C TYR A 164 0.12 8.28 -21.53
N THR A 165 -0.69 8.33 -20.48
CA THR A 165 -0.76 7.28 -19.47
C THR A 165 -2.01 6.40 -19.62
N GLY A 166 -3.03 6.85 -20.36
CA GLY A 166 -4.26 6.08 -20.53
C GLY A 166 -4.14 4.81 -21.35
N ASN A 167 -4.68 3.71 -20.82
CA ASN A 167 -4.76 2.40 -21.45
C ASN A 167 -6.13 1.75 -21.21
N ASN A 168 -6.59 0.91 -22.14
CA ASN A 168 -7.79 0.09 -21.96
C ASN A 168 -7.86 -1.13 -22.91
N THR A 169 -7.90 -2.32 -22.32
CA THR A 169 -8.09 -3.62 -22.97
C THR A 169 -9.13 -4.49 -22.26
N VAL A 170 -9.64 -4.07 -21.10
CA VAL A 170 -10.54 -4.88 -20.26
C VAL A 170 -12.01 -4.68 -20.63
N SER A 171 -12.37 -3.54 -21.24
CA SER A 171 -13.74 -3.27 -21.68
C SER A 171 -13.81 -2.43 -22.96
N SER A 172 -14.99 -2.36 -23.57
CA SER A 172 -15.29 -1.52 -24.74
C SER A 172 -16.48 -0.57 -24.50
N THR A 173 -16.98 -0.50 -23.26
CA THR A 173 -18.22 0.24 -22.94
C THR A 173 -17.93 1.56 -22.23
N GLY A 174 -18.45 2.67 -22.78
CA GLY A 174 -18.38 4.00 -22.15
C GLY A 174 -16.94 4.48 -21.92
N ALA A 175 -16.75 5.42 -20.99
CA ALA A 175 -15.42 5.94 -20.64
C ALA A 175 -14.48 4.84 -20.09
N PHE A 176 -15.06 3.84 -19.41
CA PHE A 176 -14.36 2.65 -18.92
C PHE A 176 -13.70 1.83 -20.03
N GLY A 177 -14.25 1.89 -21.25
CA GLY A 177 -13.74 1.22 -22.44
C GLY A 177 -12.89 2.12 -23.35
N THR A 178 -12.25 3.16 -22.82
CA THR A 178 -11.38 4.08 -23.57
C THR A 178 -10.11 4.37 -22.79
N ASN A 179 -9.11 5.03 -23.40
CA ASN A 179 -7.94 5.53 -22.65
C ASN A 179 -8.33 6.64 -21.64
N GLY A 180 -9.57 7.12 -21.66
CA GLY A 180 -10.14 7.94 -20.60
C GLY A 180 -10.29 7.19 -19.28
N LEU A 181 -10.15 5.85 -19.26
CA LEU A 181 -10.17 5.03 -18.05
C LEU A 181 -9.24 5.60 -16.97
N VAL A 182 -8.04 6.06 -17.32
CA VAL A 182 -7.05 6.66 -16.42
C VAL A 182 -7.57 7.79 -15.53
N MET A 183 -8.68 8.43 -15.91
CA MET A 183 -9.33 9.48 -15.13
C MET A 183 -10.25 8.94 -14.04
N ALA A 184 -10.49 7.63 -13.98
CA ALA A 184 -11.45 7.04 -13.07
C ALA A 184 -10.92 7.02 -11.62
N TYR A 185 -11.82 6.96 -10.66
CA TYR A 185 -11.50 6.85 -9.23
C TYR A 185 -12.43 5.85 -8.53
N TYR A 186 -11.93 5.26 -7.45
CA TYR A 186 -12.73 4.53 -6.47
C TYR A 186 -13.13 5.45 -5.31
N ASP A 187 -14.17 5.03 -4.56
CA ASP A 187 -14.54 5.64 -3.30
C ASP A 187 -14.60 4.59 -2.18
N GLY A 188 -15.03 5.02 -0.99
CA GLY A 188 -15.15 4.16 0.19
C GLY A 188 -16.09 2.97 0.07
N ASN A 189 -16.84 2.84 -1.02
CA ASN A 189 -17.62 1.63 -1.28
C ASN A 189 -16.80 0.52 -1.95
N THR A 190 -15.66 0.83 -2.55
CA THR A 190 -14.73 -0.15 -3.15
C THR A 190 -13.50 -0.34 -2.26
N VAL A 191 -12.74 0.74 -2.02
CA VAL A 191 -11.54 0.78 -1.16
C VAL A 191 -11.90 0.96 0.32
N THR A 192 -12.91 0.21 0.76
CA THR A 192 -13.62 0.40 2.03
C THR A 192 -12.70 0.27 3.24
N ALA A 193 -11.79 -0.71 3.24
CA ALA A 193 -10.83 -0.86 4.33
C ALA A 193 -9.86 0.31 4.42
N MET A 194 -9.31 0.74 3.29
CA MET A 194 -8.35 1.84 3.21
C MET A 194 -8.97 3.14 3.73
N TRP A 195 -10.23 3.43 3.38
CA TRP A 195 -10.96 4.59 3.94
C TRP A 195 -11.28 4.43 5.43
N ASN A 196 -11.60 3.22 5.89
CA ASN A 196 -11.79 2.95 7.32
C ASN A 196 -10.50 3.12 8.12
N TYR A 197 -9.35 2.74 7.56
CA TYR A 197 -8.04 2.97 8.16
C TYR A 197 -7.69 4.46 8.19
N ALA A 198 -7.91 5.21 7.10
CA ALA A 198 -7.72 6.67 7.10
C ALA A 198 -8.60 7.38 8.15
N GLN A 199 -9.86 6.97 8.29
CA GLN A 199 -10.77 7.54 9.31
C GLN A 199 -10.39 7.15 10.74
N HIS A 200 -9.71 6.02 10.94
CA HIS A 200 -9.37 5.52 12.27
C HIS A 200 -7.93 5.85 12.70
N PHE A 201 -7.06 6.15 11.74
CA PHE A 201 -5.64 6.46 11.96
C PHE A 201 -5.25 7.72 11.18
N ALA A 202 -4.03 7.75 10.62
CA ALA A 202 -3.49 8.89 9.91
C ALA A 202 -3.29 8.58 8.42
N LEU A 203 -3.77 9.48 7.57
CA LEU A 203 -3.55 9.53 6.13
C LEU A 203 -2.64 10.72 5.82
N ASN A 204 -1.69 10.58 4.90
CA ASN A 204 -0.98 11.71 4.34
C ASN A 204 -1.46 11.93 2.89
N ASP A 205 -1.83 13.17 2.56
CA ASP A 205 -2.34 13.55 1.24
C ASP A 205 -1.32 14.30 0.37
N ASN A 206 -0.04 14.21 0.73
CA ASN A 206 1.08 14.92 0.13
C ASN A 206 2.33 14.01 -0.01
N ALA A 207 2.10 12.71 -0.23
CA ALA A 207 3.11 11.67 -0.38
C ALA A 207 3.33 11.34 -1.86
N TYR A 208 4.58 11.33 -2.32
CA TYR A 208 4.90 11.14 -3.73
C TYR A 208 5.89 9.98 -3.95
N SER A 209 5.88 9.40 -5.14
CA SER A 209 7.01 8.60 -5.58
C SER A 209 8.28 9.46 -5.64
N ASP A 210 9.44 8.87 -5.35
CA ASP A 210 10.72 9.61 -5.35
C ASP A 210 11.12 10.10 -6.75
N THR A 211 10.73 9.36 -7.77
CA THR A 211 10.86 9.71 -9.19
C THR A 211 9.55 9.38 -9.91
N PHE A 212 9.36 9.88 -11.13
CA PHE A 212 8.38 9.26 -12.04
C PHE A 212 8.70 7.78 -12.23
N GLY A 213 7.67 6.99 -12.55
CA GLY A 213 7.63 5.53 -12.45
C GLY A 213 8.70 4.77 -13.24
N PRO A 214 8.60 3.44 -13.32
CA PRO A 214 7.53 2.56 -12.81
C PRO A 214 7.87 1.90 -11.45
N SER A 215 7.39 0.66 -11.22
CA SER A 215 7.43 -0.06 -9.94
C SER A 215 8.84 -0.23 -9.41
N THR A 216 9.79 -0.57 -10.28
CA THR A 216 11.17 -0.83 -9.88
C THR A 216 11.86 0.40 -9.27
N PRO A 217 11.85 1.60 -9.89
CA PRO A 217 12.28 2.84 -9.23
C PRO A 217 11.64 3.07 -7.86
N GLY A 218 10.32 2.85 -7.74
CA GLY A 218 9.60 3.00 -6.47
C GLY A 218 10.06 2.02 -5.39
N ALA A 219 10.21 0.75 -5.77
CA ALA A 219 10.78 -0.29 -4.93
C ALA A 219 12.19 0.13 -4.46
N LEU A 220 13.10 0.49 -5.36
CA LEU A 220 14.44 0.91 -4.96
C LEU A 220 14.40 2.13 -4.02
N ALA A 221 13.50 3.08 -4.25
CA ALA A 221 13.37 4.28 -3.42
C ALA A 221 12.94 3.97 -1.97
N VAL A 222 11.99 3.05 -1.74
CA VAL A 222 11.49 2.75 -0.38
C VAL A 222 12.53 2.05 0.52
N VAL A 223 13.59 1.48 -0.07
CA VAL A 223 14.69 0.83 0.66
C VAL A 223 16.02 1.57 0.58
N SER A 224 16.22 2.47 -0.39
CA SER A 224 17.52 3.13 -0.61
C SER A 224 17.46 4.62 -0.91
N GLY A 225 16.28 5.18 -1.20
CA GLY A 225 16.10 6.56 -1.63
C GLY A 225 16.79 6.93 -2.95
N THR A 226 17.25 5.96 -3.74
CA THR A 226 17.90 6.22 -5.04
C THR A 226 17.71 5.07 -6.05
N ASN A 227 17.59 5.45 -7.32
CA ASN A 227 17.54 4.56 -8.48
C ASN A 227 18.82 4.66 -9.36
N ASN A 228 19.83 5.43 -8.92
CA ASN A 228 21.13 5.54 -9.60
C ASN A 228 22.13 4.49 -9.12
N GLY A 229 23.15 4.21 -9.93
CA GLY A 229 24.15 3.19 -9.65
C GLY A 229 23.78 1.84 -10.26
N ALA A 230 22.90 1.84 -11.27
CA ALA A 230 22.47 0.66 -11.99
C ALA A 230 23.61 0.12 -12.87
N GLN A 231 23.67 -1.20 -13.01
CA GLN A 231 24.56 -1.90 -13.94
C GLN A 231 23.78 -3.03 -14.60
N ALA A 232 23.60 -2.93 -15.92
CA ALA A 232 23.01 -4.01 -16.70
C ALA A 232 23.95 -5.24 -16.67
N ILE A 233 23.42 -6.39 -16.28
CA ILE A 233 24.17 -7.65 -16.14
C ILE A 233 23.88 -8.57 -17.32
N VAL A 234 22.62 -8.71 -17.68
CA VAL A 234 22.19 -9.45 -18.86
C VAL A 234 21.40 -8.49 -19.76
N GLY A 235 21.65 -8.57 -21.07
CA GLY A 235 20.91 -7.85 -22.10
C GLY A 235 20.89 -6.33 -21.94
N SER A 236 19.74 -5.72 -22.27
CA SER A 236 19.51 -4.27 -22.19
C SER A 236 18.49 -3.96 -21.11
N ALA A 237 18.93 -3.27 -20.07
CA ALA A 237 18.08 -2.79 -18.98
C ALA A 237 17.37 -1.47 -19.35
N SER A 238 16.20 -1.23 -18.77
CA SER A 238 15.38 -0.01 -18.91
C SER A 238 16.03 1.16 -18.14
N THR A 239 17.15 1.65 -18.67
CA THR A 239 18.05 2.58 -18.01
C THR A 239 18.37 3.78 -18.89
N VAL A 240 18.82 4.88 -18.28
CA VAL A 240 19.43 6.01 -18.97
C VAL A 240 20.91 6.14 -18.58
N PRO A 241 21.77 6.66 -19.48
CA PRO A 241 23.11 7.10 -19.11
C PRO A 241 23.02 8.18 -18.03
N ASP A 242 23.75 7.98 -16.92
CA ASP A 242 23.69 8.89 -15.79
C ASP A 242 24.52 10.17 -15.98
N GLY A 243 25.31 10.25 -17.07
CA GLY A 243 26.21 11.37 -17.36
C GLY A 243 27.55 11.33 -16.62
N GLN A 244 27.78 10.32 -15.79
CA GLN A 244 29.01 10.07 -15.02
C GLN A 244 29.69 8.73 -15.40
N GLY A 245 29.25 8.12 -16.51
CA GLY A 245 29.75 6.84 -16.99
C GLY A 245 29.05 5.62 -16.38
N GLY A 246 28.02 5.83 -15.57
CA GLY A 246 27.12 4.81 -15.05
C GLY A 246 25.72 4.89 -15.65
N LEU A 247 24.77 4.21 -15.00
CA LEU A 247 23.37 4.16 -15.42
C LEU A 247 22.45 4.51 -14.24
N THR A 248 21.29 5.05 -14.59
CA THR A 248 20.15 5.21 -13.69
C THR A 248 18.99 4.36 -14.20
N LEU A 249 18.36 3.58 -13.32
CA LEU A 249 17.25 2.71 -13.66
C LEU A 249 15.93 3.49 -13.63
N ILE A 250 15.23 3.52 -14.75
CA ILE A 250 14.00 4.31 -14.95
C ILE A 250 12.81 3.46 -15.40
N GLY A 251 12.96 2.13 -15.39
CA GLY A 251 11.99 1.19 -15.91
C GLY A 251 12.07 -0.14 -15.18
N ASP A 252 11.15 -1.05 -15.48
CA ASP A 252 11.15 -2.38 -14.90
C ASP A 252 12.14 -3.29 -15.60
N THR A 253 13.21 -3.60 -14.90
CA THR A 253 14.18 -4.61 -15.31
C THR A 253 14.44 -5.48 -14.12
N ASP A 254 14.26 -6.79 -14.27
CA ASP A 254 14.39 -7.74 -13.17
C ASP A 254 15.76 -7.68 -12.46
N PRO A 255 15.81 -7.99 -11.15
CA PRO A 255 17.05 -8.02 -10.38
C PRO A 255 18.02 -9.08 -10.89
N ALA A 256 19.31 -8.75 -10.92
CA ALA A 256 20.34 -9.68 -11.37
C ALA A 256 20.65 -10.82 -10.39
N TYR A 257 20.29 -10.68 -9.11
CA TYR A 257 20.55 -11.69 -8.10
C TYR A 257 19.28 -12.42 -7.70
N ASP A 258 18.56 -13.00 -8.66
CA ASP A 258 17.30 -13.70 -8.40
C ASP A 258 17.07 -14.82 -9.44
N SER A 259 16.86 -16.04 -8.97
CA SER A 259 16.70 -17.23 -9.83
C SER A 259 15.40 -17.26 -10.64
N CYS A 260 14.40 -16.47 -10.24
CA CYS A 260 13.14 -16.32 -10.94
C CYS A 260 13.12 -15.15 -11.93
N SER A 261 14.21 -14.37 -12.00
CA SER A 261 14.34 -13.24 -12.93
C SER A 261 14.49 -13.66 -14.39
N SER A 262 14.19 -12.72 -15.28
CA SER A 262 14.42 -12.82 -16.71
C SER A 262 15.84 -13.31 -17.04
N THR A 263 15.92 -14.21 -18.01
CA THR A 263 17.20 -14.71 -18.54
C THR A 263 17.77 -13.82 -19.64
N THR A 264 17.07 -12.73 -20.00
CA THR A 264 17.41 -11.88 -21.15
C THR A 264 17.66 -10.43 -20.79
N SER A 265 17.18 -9.95 -19.65
CA SER A 265 17.44 -8.60 -19.18
C SER A 265 17.44 -8.55 -17.66
N THR A 266 18.57 -8.19 -17.06
CA THR A 266 18.68 -7.99 -15.61
C THR A 266 19.62 -6.86 -15.25
N VAL A 267 19.39 -6.28 -14.08
CA VAL A 267 20.17 -5.16 -13.56
C VAL A 267 20.54 -5.40 -12.09
N ARG A 268 21.71 -4.92 -11.69
CA ARG A 268 22.09 -4.80 -10.28
C ARG A 268 22.27 -3.34 -9.90
N MET A 269 22.13 -3.07 -8.61
CA MET A 269 22.41 -1.77 -8.02
C MET A 269 23.74 -1.80 -7.26
N THR A 270 24.46 -0.69 -7.33
CA THR A 270 25.74 -0.47 -6.61
C THR A 270 25.63 0.53 -5.47
N SER A 271 24.47 1.19 -5.33
CA SER A 271 24.09 1.91 -4.12
C SER A 271 23.98 0.94 -2.94
N LYS A 272 23.99 1.51 -1.74
CA LYS A 272 23.58 0.86 -0.50
C LYS A 272 22.06 0.94 -0.36
N ASN A 273 21.52 0.05 0.45
CA ASN A 273 20.15 0.12 0.91
C ASN A 273 20.09 0.10 2.45
N ILE A 274 18.90 0.26 3.01
CA ILE A 274 18.67 0.31 4.45
C ILE A 274 19.05 -1.01 5.16
N GLY A 275 18.94 -2.14 4.46
CA GLY A 275 19.37 -3.45 4.95
C GLY A 275 20.85 -3.50 5.29
N ASP A 276 21.71 -2.80 4.53
CA ASP A 276 23.14 -2.69 4.84
C ASP A 276 23.39 -2.03 6.22
N LEU A 277 22.63 -0.98 6.53
CA LEU A 277 22.75 -0.26 7.80
C LEU A 277 22.15 -1.05 8.97
N LEU A 278 21.02 -1.74 8.73
CA LEU A 278 20.38 -2.62 9.71
C LEU A 278 21.31 -3.81 10.06
N ASN A 279 21.94 -4.42 9.06
CA ASN A 279 22.96 -5.45 9.23
C ASN A 279 24.15 -4.95 10.04
N ALA A 280 24.66 -3.75 9.74
CA ALA A 280 25.79 -3.16 10.47
C ALA A 280 25.48 -2.92 11.97
N ARG A 281 24.20 -2.76 12.34
CA ARG A 281 23.74 -2.63 13.73
C ARG A 281 23.24 -3.94 14.35
N ASN A 282 23.28 -5.06 13.61
CA ASN A 282 22.70 -6.36 13.99
C ASN A 282 21.21 -6.24 14.41
N LEU A 283 20.46 -5.38 13.72
CA LEU A 283 19.03 -5.21 13.94
C LEU A 283 18.25 -6.27 13.17
N THR A 284 17.10 -6.70 13.71
CA THR A 284 16.28 -7.68 13.01
C THR A 284 15.46 -7.03 11.90
N TRP A 285 15.56 -7.57 10.69
CA TRP A 285 14.81 -7.06 9.55
C TRP A 285 14.57 -8.12 8.48
N GLY A 286 13.64 -7.85 7.56
CA GLY A 286 13.54 -8.66 6.33
C GLY A 286 12.54 -8.15 5.30
N GLY A 287 12.76 -8.60 4.06
CA GLY A 287 11.80 -8.56 2.95
C GLY A 287 10.95 -9.83 2.94
N PHE A 288 9.63 -9.67 2.95
CA PHE A 288 8.65 -10.76 3.01
C PHE A 288 7.71 -10.67 1.83
N MET A 289 7.95 -11.50 0.81
CA MET A 289 7.24 -11.41 -0.46
C MET A 289 6.41 -12.66 -0.76
N GLY A 290 5.19 -12.47 -1.23
CA GLY A 290 4.36 -13.57 -1.72
C GLY A 290 5.03 -14.28 -2.88
N GLY A 291 4.98 -15.62 -2.88
CA GLY A 291 5.59 -16.41 -3.95
C GLY A 291 7.07 -16.75 -3.73
N PHE A 292 7.76 -16.15 -2.77
CA PHE A 292 9.21 -16.30 -2.59
C PHE A 292 9.66 -17.72 -2.18
N ASP A 293 8.86 -18.46 -1.38
CA ASP A 293 9.17 -19.87 -1.05
C ASP A 293 8.96 -20.77 -2.29
N LEU A 294 10.07 -21.12 -2.96
CA LEU A 294 10.04 -21.97 -4.15
C LEU A 294 9.71 -23.43 -3.85
N THR A 295 9.72 -23.85 -2.58
CA THR A 295 9.38 -25.22 -2.15
C THR A 295 7.91 -25.38 -1.80
N ALA A 296 7.19 -24.27 -1.61
CA ALA A 296 5.77 -24.29 -1.30
C ALA A 296 4.94 -24.68 -2.52
N THR A 297 3.79 -25.31 -2.27
CA THR A 297 2.83 -25.72 -3.30
C THR A 297 1.46 -25.17 -2.95
N ASN A 298 0.86 -24.41 -3.87
CA ASN A 298 -0.50 -23.89 -3.69
C ASN A 298 -1.54 -25.00 -3.91
N SER A 299 -2.80 -24.76 -3.51
CA SER A 299 -3.90 -25.73 -3.62
C SER A 299 -4.19 -26.17 -5.07
N ASN A 300 -3.81 -25.38 -6.06
CA ASN A 300 -3.87 -25.71 -7.49
C ASN A 300 -2.69 -26.59 -7.98
N GLY A 301 -1.77 -26.97 -7.08
CA GLY A 301 -0.59 -27.77 -7.40
C GLY A 301 0.60 -26.99 -7.96
N SER A 302 0.49 -25.67 -8.13
CA SER A 302 1.60 -24.83 -8.63
C SER A 302 2.69 -24.63 -7.57
N THR A 303 3.95 -24.52 -8.02
CA THR A 303 5.15 -24.39 -7.17
C THR A 303 6.29 -23.67 -7.92
N GLY A 304 7.41 -23.43 -7.24
CA GLY A 304 8.58 -22.73 -7.79
C GLY A 304 8.27 -21.29 -8.23
N CYS A 305 9.05 -20.77 -9.18
CA CYS A 305 8.85 -19.43 -9.74
C CYS A 305 7.51 -19.27 -10.49
N THR A 306 6.81 -20.38 -10.75
CA THR A 306 5.49 -20.41 -11.42
C THR A 306 4.34 -20.63 -10.43
N ARG A 307 4.62 -20.64 -9.12
CA ARG A 307 3.59 -20.74 -8.08
C ARG A 307 2.61 -19.59 -8.27
N SER A 308 1.32 -19.90 -8.23
CA SER A 308 0.27 -18.98 -8.68
C SER A 308 -1.03 -19.15 -7.91
N THR A 309 -1.77 -18.05 -7.82
CA THR A 309 -3.04 -17.95 -7.12
C THR A 309 -4.16 -17.52 -8.08
N TYR A 310 -5.35 -18.09 -7.89
CA TYR A 310 -6.54 -17.70 -8.65
C TYR A 310 -7.26 -16.54 -7.95
N SER A 311 -7.52 -15.47 -8.69
CA SER A 311 -8.42 -14.39 -8.25
C SER A 311 -9.81 -14.61 -8.84
N SER A 312 -10.83 -14.57 -7.97
CA SER A 312 -12.23 -14.61 -8.41
C SER A 312 -12.71 -13.29 -9.01
N VAL A 313 -12.08 -12.17 -8.67
CA VAL A 313 -12.45 -10.84 -9.19
C VAL A 313 -11.91 -10.67 -10.61
N LEU A 314 -10.66 -11.09 -10.83
CA LEU A 314 -10.04 -11.09 -12.15
C LEU A 314 -10.48 -12.26 -13.04
N ALA A 315 -11.11 -13.27 -12.44
CA ALA A 315 -11.43 -14.55 -13.07
C ALA A 315 -10.21 -15.22 -13.76
N SER A 316 -9.01 -15.05 -13.20
CA SER A 316 -7.76 -15.55 -13.79
C SER A 316 -6.74 -15.96 -12.71
N THR A 317 -5.72 -16.72 -13.14
CA THR A 317 -4.61 -17.17 -12.28
C THR A 317 -3.38 -16.31 -12.55
N LYS A 318 -2.68 -15.87 -11.50
CA LYS A 318 -1.49 -15.02 -11.60
C LYS A 318 -0.34 -15.62 -10.81
N THR A 319 0.87 -15.54 -11.35
CA THR A 319 2.10 -15.93 -10.66
C THR A 319 2.26 -15.09 -9.40
N ASP A 320 2.52 -15.72 -8.27
CA ASP A 320 2.54 -15.05 -6.97
C ASP A 320 3.75 -14.12 -6.82
N TYR A 321 4.90 -14.53 -7.37
CA TYR A 321 6.17 -13.80 -7.28
C TYR A 321 6.41 -12.95 -8.53
N VAL A 322 6.74 -11.67 -8.34
CA VAL A 322 7.11 -10.73 -9.40
C VAL A 322 8.54 -10.22 -9.13
N PRO A 323 9.57 -10.70 -9.84
CA PRO A 323 10.96 -10.43 -9.48
C PRO A 323 11.31 -8.94 -9.39
N HIS A 324 10.85 -8.12 -10.33
CA HIS A 324 11.18 -6.69 -10.33
C HIS A 324 10.56 -5.88 -9.19
N HIS A 325 9.59 -6.43 -8.44
CA HIS A 325 9.06 -5.82 -7.22
C HIS A 325 9.90 -6.13 -5.97
N ASN A 326 10.85 -7.08 -6.06
CA ASN A 326 11.67 -7.45 -4.91
C ASN A 326 12.85 -6.50 -4.73
N TRP A 327 12.72 -5.63 -3.73
CA TRP A 327 13.65 -4.54 -3.41
C TRP A 327 15.11 -4.96 -3.30
N PHE A 328 15.38 -6.02 -2.54
CA PHE A 328 16.72 -6.31 -2.04
C PHE A 328 17.52 -7.22 -2.99
N GLN A 329 16.85 -7.90 -3.91
CA GLN A 329 17.47 -8.78 -4.90
C GLN A 329 18.30 -8.03 -5.95
N TYR A 330 18.20 -6.71 -6.01
CA TYR A 330 19.07 -5.88 -6.84
C TYR A 330 20.49 -5.72 -6.27
N TYR A 331 20.71 -6.05 -5.00
CA TYR A 331 21.92 -5.73 -4.24
C TYR A 331 22.64 -6.99 -3.77
N ALA A 332 23.92 -7.13 -4.10
CA ALA A 332 24.68 -8.32 -3.72
C ALA A 332 24.75 -8.54 -2.19
N SER A 333 24.74 -7.45 -1.41
CA SER A 333 24.85 -7.48 0.06
C SER A 333 23.58 -7.94 0.77
N THR A 334 22.43 -7.90 0.11
CA THR A 334 21.12 -8.22 0.70
C THR A 334 20.30 -9.21 -0.15
N ALA A 335 20.82 -9.68 -1.28
CA ALA A 335 20.11 -10.59 -2.15
C ALA A 335 20.17 -12.06 -1.69
N ASN A 336 19.06 -12.77 -1.81
CA ASN A 336 18.94 -14.22 -1.69
C ASN A 336 18.63 -14.82 -3.06
N ALA A 337 19.66 -14.94 -3.89
CA ALA A 337 19.49 -15.29 -5.29
C ALA A 337 18.85 -16.67 -5.53
N SER A 338 19.05 -17.61 -4.61
CA SER A 338 18.52 -18.98 -4.72
C SER A 338 17.17 -19.16 -4.03
N HIS A 339 16.60 -18.12 -3.42
CA HIS A 339 15.41 -18.20 -2.57
C HIS A 339 15.57 -19.26 -1.45
N ALA A 340 16.77 -19.29 -0.87
CA ALA A 340 17.10 -20.21 0.20
C ALA A 340 16.18 -19.97 1.40
N ARG A 341 15.62 -21.06 1.94
CA ARG A 341 14.76 -21.00 3.13
C ARG A 341 15.58 -20.69 4.39
N PRO A 342 15.03 -19.93 5.36
CA PRO A 342 15.69 -19.66 6.63
C PRO A 342 16.06 -20.96 7.34
N SER A 343 17.15 -20.94 8.11
CA SER A 343 17.59 -22.12 8.88
C SER A 343 16.56 -22.54 9.94
N SER A 344 15.80 -21.58 10.49
CA SER A 344 14.67 -21.83 11.38
C SER A 344 13.77 -20.59 11.50
N ILE A 345 12.58 -20.74 12.10
CA ILE A 345 11.72 -19.59 12.44
C ILE A 345 12.44 -18.58 13.34
N ALA A 346 13.34 -19.07 14.22
CA ALA A 346 14.10 -18.22 15.13
C ALA A 346 15.22 -17.41 14.44
N THR A 347 15.62 -17.78 13.21
CA THR A 347 16.62 -17.00 12.44
C THR A 347 15.97 -15.98 11.51
N ILE A 348 14.64 -16.00 11.33
CA ILE A 348 13.95 -14.97 10.56
C ILE A 348 14.19 -13.61 11.21
N GLY A 349 14.60 -12.63 10.41
CA GLY A 349 14.98 -11.31 10.87
C GLY A 349 16.47 -11.15 11.17
N TYR A 350 17.20 -12.23 11.48
CA TYR A 350 18.61 -12.19 11.84
C TYR A 350 19.50 -12.62 10.67
N THR A 351 20.79 -12.24 10.72
CA THR A 351 21.80 -12.78 9.82
C THR A 351 21.88 -14.28 10.01
N ASP A 352 21.52 -15.03 8.97
CA ASP A 352 21.40 -16.47 9.04
C ASP A 352 22.81 -17.10 8.99
N PRO A 353 23.06 -18.22 9.70
CA PRO A 353 24.31 -18.96 9.54
C PRO A 353 24.65 -19.31 8.08
N LYS A 354 23.63 -19.46 7.22
CA LYS A 354 23.79 -19.69 5.77
C LYS A 354 24.31 -18.49 5.00
N ASP A 355 24.33 -17.29 5.57
CA ASP A 355 24.79 -16.07 4.86
C ASP A 355 26.29 -16.07 4.57
N ARG A 356 27.03 -17.03 5.16
CA ARG A 356 28.44 -17.30 4.83
C ARG A 356 28.63 -18.41 3.79
N SER A 357 27.54 -18.90 3.20
CA SER A 357 27.52 -20.01 2.24
C SER A 357 27.28 -19.53 0.81
N ALA A 358 27.23 -20.47 -0.14
CA ALA A 358 26.90 -20.19 -1.53
C ALA A 358 25.40 -19.91 -1.76
N THR A 359 24.54 -20.19 -0.78
CA THR A 359 23.08 -19.96 -0.85
C THR A 359 22.64 -19.15 0.38
N PRO A 360 23.02 -17.86 0.44
CA PRO A 360 22.66 -17.00 1.57
C PRO A 360 21.15 -16.76 1.63
N VAL A 361 20.64 -16.48 2.83
CA VAL A 361 19.23 -16.12 3.04
C VAL A 361 19.07 -14.59 3.04
N HIS A 362 20.08 -13.87 3.53
CA HIS A 362 20.22 -12.39 3.48
C HIS A 362 18.94 -11.61 3.81
N HIS A 363 18.14 -12.10 4.77
CA HIS A 363 16.93 -11.42 5.23
C HIS A 363 15.76 -11.39 4.22
N GLU A 364 15.79 -12.24 3.19
CA GLU A 364 14.73 -12.37 2.19
C GLU A 364 13.91 -13.65 2.40
N TYR A 365 12.60 -13.48 2.53
CA TYR A 365 11.67 -14.51 3.00
C TYR A 365 10.34 -14.51 2.23
N ASP A 366 9.57 -15.59 2.40
CA ASP A 366 8.19 -15.65 1.94
C ASP A 366 7.26 -14.88 2.89
N VAL A 367 6.18 -14.31 2.35
CA VAL A 367 5.21 -13.59 3.18
C VAL A 367 4.63 -14.43 4.31
N ASN A 368 4.54 -15.76 4.16
CA ASN A 368 4.06 -16.64 5.24
C ASN A 368 5.08 -16.82 6.37
N ASP A 369 6.37 -16.61 6.10
CA ASP A 369 7.42 -16.60 7.13
C ASP A 369 7.23 -15.43 8.10
N PHE A 370 6.74 -14.29 7.63
CA PHE A 370 6.39 -13.16 8.50
C PHE A 370 5.37 -13.58 9.56
N PHE A 371 4.23 -14.14 9.12
CA PHE A 371 3.18 -14.59 10.03
C PHE A 371 3.68 -15.69 10.99
N SER A 372 4.52 -16.60 10.50
CA SER A 372 5.13 -17.66 11.31
C SER A 372 6.07 -17.11 12.38
N ALA A 373 6.93 -16.16 12.01
CA ALA A 373 7.88 -15.52 12.91
C ALA A 373 7.19 -14.70 14.00
N VAL A 374 6.23 -13.84 13.60
CA VAL A 374 5.47 -13.02 14.56
C VAL A 374 4.63 -13.89 15.50
N SER A 375 3.97 -14.94 15.00
CA SER A 375 3.19 -15.86 15.86
C SER A 375 4.06 -16.62 16.85
N ALA A 376 5.35 -16.83 16.51
CA ALA A 376 6.32 -17.47 17.38
C ALA A 376 6.98 -16.50 18.37
N GLY A 377 6.57 -15.22 18.40
CA GLY A 377 7.17 -14.17 19.23
C GLY A 377 8.53 -13.68 18.73
N ASN A 378 8.89 -13.97 17.47
CA ASN A 378 10.07 -13.46 16.80
C ASN A 378 9.67 -12.37 15.79
N PHE A 379 9.27 -11.20 16.28
CA PHE A 379 8.82 -10.08 15.45
C PHE A 379 10.03 -9.20 15.06
N PRO A 380 10.41 -9.11 13.77
CA PRO A 380 11.52 -8.25 13.35
C PRO A 380 11.27 -6.76 13.67
N SER A 381 12.34 -5.99 13.85
CA SER A 381 12.25 -4.55 14.05
C SER A 381 11.78 -3.82 12.80
N VAL A 382 12.17 -4.27 11.60
CA VAL A 382 11.75 -3.69 10.32
C VAL A 382 11.32 -4.80 9.36
N SER A 383 10.09 -4.78 8.89
CA SER A 383 9.55 -5.79 7.97
C SER A 383 8.94 -5.11 6.75
N TYR A 384 9.42 -5.44 5.55
CA TYR A 384 8.80 -5.04 4.30
C TYR A 384 7.92 -6.19 3.80
N LEU A 385 6.65 -5.92 3.53
CA LEU A 385 5.68 -6.91 3.07
C LEU A 385 5.22 -6.59 1.65
N LYS A 386 5.36 -7.56 0.75
CA LYS A 386 4.73 -7.57 -0.57
C LYS A 386 3.72 -8.71 -0.63
N ALA A 387 2.49 -8.39 -1.01
CA ALA A 387 1.49 -9.41 -1.27
C ALA A 387 1.93 -10.33 -2.42
N PRO A 388 1.38 -11.56 -2.51
CA PRO A 388 1.36 -12.26 -3.80
C PRO A 388 0.71 -11.37 -4.86
N ALA A 389 1.09 -11.52 -6.13
CA ALA A 389 0.65 -10.64 -7.20
C ALA A 389 -0.88 -10.46 -7.32
N VAL A 390 -1.70 -11.40 -6.83
CA VAL A 390 -3.17 -11.23 -6.83
C VAL A 390 -3.67 -10.21 -5.80
N GLY A 391 -2.90 -9.91 -4.77
CA GLY A 391 -3.31 -9.02 -3.67
C GLY A 391 -2.40 -7.81 -3.51
N ASP A 392 -1.61 -7.47 -4.52
CA ASP A 392 -0.70 -6.31 -4.48
C ASP A 392 -1.35 -5.00 -4.90
N ALA A 393 -2.57 -5.04 -5.47
CA ALA A 393 -3.34 -3.96 -6.09
C ALA A 393 -2.93 -3.49 -7.49
N HIS A 394 -1.90 -4.04 -8.13
CA HIS A 394 -1.60 -3.73 -9.52
C HIS A 394 -2.77 -4.12 -10.44
N PRO A 395 -3.37 -3.22 -11.26
CA PRO A 395 -4.40 -3.62 -12.22
C PRO A 395 -3.93 -4.68 -13.21
N GLY A 396 -4.83 -5.59 -13.60
CA GLY A 396 -4.53 -6.66 -14.54
C GLY A 396 -3.99 -7.94 -13.88
N ASN A 397 -3.24 -7.86 -12.78
CA ASN A 397 -2.88 -9.01 -11.92
C ASN A 397 -3.51 -8.98 -10.53
N SER A 398 -4.03 -7.83 -10.10
CA SER A 398 -4.76 -7.61 -8.85
C SER A 398 -5.88 -6.57 -9.06
N ASP A 399 -6.53 -6.21 -7.96
CA ASP A 399 -7.62 -5.25 -7.87
C ASP A 399 -7.79 -4.77 -6.40
N PRO A 400 -8.56 -3.70 -6.16
CA PRO A 400 -8.76 -3.18 -4.80
C PRO A 400 -9.41 -4.15 -3.80
N LEU A 401 -10.15 -5.16 -4.26
CA LEU A 401 -10.87 -6.09 -3.39
C LEU A 401 -9.97 -7.24 -2.91
N ASP A 402 -9.09 -7.74 -3.79
CA ASP A 402 -8.08 -8.72 -3.40
C ASP A 402 -6.93 -8.07 -2.59
N GLU A 403 -6.52 -6.84 -2.94
CA GLU A 403 -5.63 -6.03 -2.09
C GLU A 403 -6.20 -5.87 -0.68
N GLN A 404 -7.46 -5.43 -0.58
CA GLN A 404 -8.13 -5.23 0.69
C GLN A 404 -8.07 -6.48 1.56
N GLN A 405 -8.28 -7.67 0.99
CA GLN A 405 -8.21 -8.92 1.76
C GLN A 405 -6.82 -9.15 2.36
N PHE A 406 -5.75 -8.89 1.60
CA PHE A 406 -4.38 -9.02 2.10
C PHE A 406 -4.07 -7.98 3.19
N VAL A 407 -4.37 -6.70 2.94
CA VAL A 407 -4.12 -5.61 3.89
C VAL A 407 -4.88 -5.84 5.20
N VAL A 408 -6.17 -6.18 5.12
CA VAL A 408 -7.00 -6.49 6.30
C VAL A 408 -6.49 -7.73 7.03
N LYS A 409 -6.04 -8.77 6.32
CA LYS A 409 -5.42 -9.96 6.94
C LYS A 409 -4.21 -9.56 7.77
N VAL A 410 -3.29 -8.77 7.22
CA VAL A 410 -2.07 -8.34 7.91
C VAL A 410 -2.42 -7.51 9.14
N ILE A 411 -3.27 -6.48 9.00
CA ILE A 411 -3.57 -5.55 10.10
C ILE A 411 -4.37 -6.26 11.19
N ASN A 412 -5.42 -7.01 10.86
CA ASN A 412 -6.16 -7.78 11.86
C ASN A 412 -5.23 -8.76 12.60
N PHE A 413 -4.30 -9.41 11.91
CA PHE A 413 -3.32 -10.29 12.54
C PHE A 413 -2.43 -9.52 13.52
N LEU A 414 -1.87 -8.40 13.11
CA LEU A 414 -0.95 -7.59 13.92
C LEU A 414 -1.63 -6.98 15.15
N GLU A 415 -2.85 -6.47 15.00
CA GLU A 415 -3.60 -5.89 16.12
C GLU A 415 -3.96 -6.89 17.22
N GLN A 416 -3.88 -8.19 16.92
CA GLN A 416 -4.06 -9.28 17.88
C GLN A 416 -2.75 -9.69 18.58
N GLN A 417 -1.59 -9.17 18.16
CA GLN A 417 -0.31 -9.58 18.73
C GLN A 417 0.02 -8.79 20.02
N PRO A 418 0.75 -9.39 20.98
CA PRO A 418 1.19 -8.68 22.19
C PRO A 418 2.00 -7.41 21.91
N ASP A 419 2.77 -7.43 20.81
CA ASP A 419 3.64 -6.33 20.37
C ASP A 419 2.90 -5.29 19.51
N TRP A 420 1.57 -5.37 19.37
CA TRP A 420 0.81 -4.31 18.71
C TRP A 420 1.04 -2.95 19.38
N LYS A 421 1.17 -2.94 20.71
CA LYS A 421 1.39 -1.76 21.57
C LYS A 421 2.61 -0.90 21.21
N ASN A 422 3.54 -1.44 20.42
CA ASN A 422 4.78 -0.82 19.98
C ASN A 422 5.05 -1.05 18.48
N THR A 423 3.99 -1.32 17.71
CA THR A 423 4.05 -1.51 16.26
C THR A 423 3.55 -0.25 15.53
N ALA A 424 4.18 0.05 14.41
CA ALA A 424 3.65 0.93 13.37
C ALA A 424 3.58 0.16 12.05
N VAL A 425 2.46 0.30 11.35
CA VAL A 425 2.29 -0.19 9.98
C VAL A 425 2.22 1.02 9.06
N ILE A 426 3.03 1.03 8.01
CA ILE A 426 2.91 1.96 6.90
C ILE A 426 2.26 1.20 5.75
N ILE A 427 1.22 1.78 5.15
CA ILE A 427 0.70 1.35 3.85
C ILE A 427 1.08 2.42 2.84
N THR A 428 1.84 2.06 1.82
CA THR A 428 2.16 2.96 0.71
C THR A 428 2.35 2.19 -0.58
N TYR A 429 2.60 2.89 -1.68
CA TYR A 429 2.63 2.34 -3.03
C TYR A 429 3.96 2.68 -3.70
N ASP A 430 4.33 1.85 -4.65
CA ASP A 430 5.51 1.92 -5.51
C ASP A 430 5.41 3.02 -6.58
N ASP A 431 4.27 3.16 -7.23
CA ASP A 431 3.97 4.23 -8.17
C ASP A 431 2.44 4.41 -8.34
N SER A 432 2.06 5.18 -9.36
CA SER A 432 0.69 5.61 -9.60
C SER A 432 -0.11 4.79 -10.61
N ASP A 433 0.51 3.82 -11.27
CA ASP A 433 0.11 3.12 -12.50
C ASP A 433 0.01 4.04 -13.72
N GLY A 434 0.15 5.35 -13.53
CA GLY A 434 -0.20 6.39 -14.48
C GLY A 434 -1.63 6.93 -14.27
N TRP A 435 -2.36 6.48 -13.24
CA TRP A 435 -3.68 7.01 -12.87
C TRP A 435 -3.62 8.51 -12.61
N TYR A 436 -4.68 9.21 -13.00
CA TYR A 436 -4.77 10.65 -12.82
C TYR A 436 -4.59 11.05 -11.35
N ASP A 437 -3.73 12.03 -11.11
CA ASP A 437 -3.68 12.79 -9.87
C ASP A 437 -3.44 14.26 -10.19
N HIS A 438 -4.32 15.11 -9.66
CA HIS A 438 -4.31 16.53 -9.97
C HIS A 438 -3.16 17.29 -9.29
N ARG A 439 -2.61 16.75 -8.20
CA ARG A 439 -1.74 17.48 -7.28
C ARG A 439 -0.29 17.36 -7.70
N TYR A 440 0.04 17.98 -8.82
CA TYR A 440 1.42 18.10 -9.30
C TYR A 440 2.34 18.69 -8.23
N ALA A 441 3.50 18.05 -8.04
CA ALA A 441 4.57 18.56 -7.22
C ALA A 441 5.73 19.03 -8.10
N SER A 442 6.12 20.30 -7.96
CA SER A 442 7.29 20.80 -8.68
C SER A 442 8.54 19.99 -8.30
N PRO A 443 9.33 19.53 -9.28
CA PRO A 443 10.53 18.73 -9.01
C PRO A 443 11.45 19.40 -8.00
N THR A 444 11.93 18.61 -7.05
CA THR A 444 13.05 18.97 -6.18
C THR A 444 14.35 18.39 -6.72
N THR A 445 14.27 17.34 -7.53
CA THR A 445 15.40 16.69 -8.19
C THR A 445 15.22 16.83 -9.70
N SER A 446 16.11 17.59 -10.33
CA SER A 446 16.10 17.80 -11.78
C SER A 446 16.83 16.68 -12.52
N SER A 447 16.44 16.47 -13.78
CA SER A 447 17.01 15.49 -14.71
C SER A 447 17.05 16.05 -16.14
N PHE A 448 17.92 15.52 -17.00
CA PHE A 448 18.32 16.18 -18.26
C PHE A 448 18.63 15.23 -19.44
N ASP A 449 18.06 14.03 -19.46
CA ASP A 449 18.20 13.06 -20.54
C ASP A 449 17.54 13.56 -21.82
N SER A 450 18.35 13.84 -22.84
CA SER A 450 17.88 14.27 -24.17
C SER A 450 18.09 13.22 -25.26
N THR A 451 18.59 12.03 -24.90
CA THR A 451 19.09 11.05 -25.87
C THR A 451 18.37 9.71 -25.82
N THR A 452 17.88 9.30 -24.66
CA THR A 452 17.24 8.00 -24.48
C THR A 452 15.84 8.03 -25.06
N LYS A 453 15.49 7.02 -25.85
CA LYS A 453 14.17 6.91 -26.46
C LYS A 453 13.25 6.13 -25.53
N GLU A 454 12.07 6.68 -25.25
CA GLU A 454 11.02 5.99 -24.52
C GLU A 454 9.68 6.26 -25.22
N GLY A 455 8.93 5.20 -25.53
CA GLY A 455 7.76 5.28 -26.38
C GLY A 455 8.06 5.91 -27.75
N SER A 456 7.35 6.98 -28.09
CA SER A 456 7.46 7.69 -29.37
C SER A 456 8.39 8.90 -29.35
N VAL A 457 8.96 9.27 -28.20
CA VAL A 457 9.78 10.48 -28.02
C VAL A 457 11.26 10.17 -27.77
N THR A 458 12.13 11.16 -28.01
CA THR A 458 13.57 11.08 -27.73
C THR A 458 13.94 12.09 -26.63
N GLY A 459 14.73 11.63 -25.66
CA GLY A 459 14.95 12.23 -24.36
C GLY A 459 13.98 11.65 -23.34
N ALA A 460 14.49 10.94 -22.33
CA ALA A 460 13.63 10.39 -21.27
C ALA A 460 13.05 11.47 -20.34
N ASP A 461 13.69 12.65 -20.28
CA ASP A 461 13.15 13.77 -19.52
C ASP A 461 12.32 14.67 -20.42
N GLN A 462 11.02 14.76 -20.11
CA GLN A 462 10.03 15.45 -20.94
C GLN A 462 9.12 16.40 -20.16
N LEU A 463 9.21 16.44 -18.82
CA LEU A 463 8.27 17.16 -17.96
C LEU A 463 8.04 18.60 -18.39
N ASN A 464 9.12 19.31 -18.76
CA ASN A 464 9.07 20.71 -19.21
C ASN A 464 9.63 20.88 -20.63
N GLY A 465 9.58 19.80 -21.43
CA GLY A 465 10.12 19.68 -22.78
C GLY A 465 11.28 18.69 -22.89
N SER A 466 11.66 18.36 -24.12
CA SER A 466 12.70 17.36 -24.41
C SER A 466 14.04 17.69 -23.73
N GLY A 467 14.57 16.72 -22.99
CA GLY A 467 15.79 16.87 -22.20
C GLY A 467 15.62 17.65 -20.91
N LYS A 468 14.39 17.86 -20.43
CA LYS A 468 14.14 18.78 -19.32
C LYS A 468 13.13 18.23 -18.32
N CYS A 469 13.63 17.99 -17.12
CA CYS A 469 12.85 17.97 -15.90
C CYS A 469 13.45 18.94 -14.90
N THR A 470 12.74 20.03 -14.60
CA THR A 470 13.21 21.09 -13.70
C THR A 470 12.04 21.75 -12.98
N GLY A 471 12.37 22.56 -11.98
CA GLY A 471 11.44 23.38 -11.22
C GLY A 471 12.17 24.56 -10.58
N PRO A 472 11.45 25.58 -10.05
CA PRO A 472 12.06 26.78 -9.46
C PRO A 472 13.09 26.50 -8.35
N HIS A 473 12.98 25.36 -7.68
CA HIS A 473 13.85 24.94 -6.58
C HIS A 473 14.51 23.59 -6.81
N ALA A 474 14.44 23.06 -8.03
CA ALA A 474 15.03 21.78 -8.36
C ALA A 474 16.56 21.86 -8.26
N LYS A 475 17.17 20.85 -7.66
CA LYS A 475 18.61 20.64 -7.65
C LYS A 475 18.95 19.45 -8.53
N PRO A 476 20.11 19.42 -9.18
CA PRO A 476 20.54 18.23 -9.92
C PRO A 476 20.61 17.01 -9.01
N GLY A 477 20.12 15.86 -9.51
CA GLY A 477 20.27 14.59 -8.80
C GLY A 477 21.73 14.27 -8.54
N ILE A 478 22.02 13.72 -7.35
CA ILE A 478 23.37 13.29 -6.97
C ILE A 478 23.44 11.78 -7.08
N GLY A 479 24.44 11.26 -7.77
CA GLY A 479 24.64 9.82 -7.96
C GLY A 479 25.38 9.17 -6.80
N VAL A 480 25.54 7.85 -6.91
CA VAL A 480 26.21 7.02 -5.88
C VAL A 480 27.64 7.45 -5.57
N ASN A 481 28.31 8.10 -6.54
CA ASN A 481 29.67 8.62 -6.42
C ASN A 481 29.74 10.14 -6.15
N GLY A 482 28.62 10.78 -5.83
CA GLY A 482 28.58 12.22 -5.49
C GLY A 482 28.56 13.19 -6.67
N GLY A 483 28.66 12.70 -7.91
CA GLY A 483 28.53 13.50 -9.13
C GLY A 483 27.06 13.84 -9.45
N VAL A 484 26.85 14.86 -10.27
CA VAL A 484 25.52 15.20 -10.80
C VAL A 484 25.11 14.14 -11.83
N VAL A 485 23.93 13.56 -11.66
CA VAL A 485 23.41 12.48 -12.50
C VAL A 485 22.04 12.77 -13.08
N ASN A 486 21.76 12.03 -14.16
CA ASN A 486 20.52 12.00 -14.90
C ASN A 486 19.60 10.83 -14.47
N GLY A 487 18.34 10.80 -14.94
CA GLY A 487 17.35 9.75 -14.70
C GLY A 487 16.63 9.81 -13.36
N ARG A 488 16.62 10.98 -12.71
CA ARG A 488 16.11 11.16 -11.34
C ARG A 488 15.07 12.27 -11.23
N CYS A 489 14.30 12.52 -12.30
CA CYS A 489 13.24 13.53 -12.30
C CYS A 489 12.24 13.21 -11.19
N GLY A 490 12.13 14.12 -10.21
CA GLY A 490 11.26 13.84 -9.08
C GLY A 490 11.08 14.98 -8.07
N PRO A 491 10.15 14.82 -7.12
CA PRO A 491 9.30 13.64 -6.96
C PRO A 491 8.29 13.47 -8.10
N GLY A 492 7.82 12.24 -8.29
CA GLY A 492 6.88 11.86 -9.34
C GLY A 492 5.43 12.10 -8.94
N THR A 493 4.58 11.12 -9.23
CA THR A 493 3.13 11.17 -8.97
C THR A 493 2.82 10.97 -7.49
N ARG A 494 1.73 11.58 -7.02
CA ARG A 494 1.25 11.42 -5.65
C ARG A 494 0.63 10.03 -5.45
N VAL A 495 0.97 9.37 -4.34
CA VAL A 495 0.50 8.03 -3.98
C VAL A 495 -0.12 8.02 -2.57
N PRO A 496 -1.02 7.08 -2.25
CA PRO A 496 -1.52 6.94 -0.90
C PRO A 496 -0.41 6.61 0.12
N PHE A 497 -0.54 7.16 1.32
CA PHE A 497 0.37 6.88 2.44
C PHE A 497 -0.41 6.91 3.76
N LEU A 498 -0.49 5.78 4.44
CA LEU A 498 -1.18 5.65 5.73
C LEU A 498 -0.21 5.20 6.82
N VAL A 499 -0.45 5.69 8.03
CA VAL A 499 0.21 5.19 9.25
C VAL A 499 -0.87 4.61 10.17
N ILE A 500 -0.71 3.34 10.51
CA ILE A 500 -1.61 2.57 11.38
C ILE A 500 -0.81 2.11 12.59
N SER A 501 -1.15 2.65 13.76
CA SER A 501 -0.40 2.40 15.00
C SER A 501 -1.23 2.80 16.22
N PRO A 502 -0.99 2.23 17.41
CA PRO A 502 -1.52 2.76 18.66
C PRO A 502 -1.10 4.20 18.96
N TYR A 503 0.00 4.67 18.34
CA TYR A 503 0.52 6.03 18.44
C TYR A 503 0.17 6.92 17.24
N ALA A 504 -0.53 6.39 16.23
CA ALA A 504 -0.97 7.21 15.12
C ALA A 504 -2.03 8.21 15.62
N ARG A 505 -2.00 9.41 15.06
CA ARG A 505 -3.14 10.33 15.20
C ARG A 505 -4.38 9.68 14.57
N VAL A 506 -5.55 9.98 15.11
CA VAL A 506 -6.82 9.35 14.72
C VAL A 506 -7.62 10.32 13.88
N ASN A 507 -8.20 9.82 12.78
CA ASN A 507 -9.00 10.60 11.85
C ASN A 507 -8.25 11.85 11.38
N TYR A 508 -6.96 11.67 11.06
CA TYR A 508 -6.02 12.77 10.83
C TYR A 508 -5.50 12.73 9.40
N VAL A 509 -5.54 13.90 8.74
CA VAL A 509 -4.92 14.10 7.42
C VAL A 509 -3.69 14.98 7.63
N ASP A 510 -2.52 14.43 7.35
CA ASP A 510 -1.24 15.12 7.31
C ASP A 510 -0.97 15.64 5.90
N ASP A 511 -0.45 16.86 5.80
CA ASP A 511 -0.10 17.51 4.53
C ASP A 511 1.41 17.78 4.44
N THR A 512 2.22 17.07 5.24
CA THR A 512 3.68 17.17 5.15
C THR A 512 4.12 16.53 3.84
N ARG A 513 4.88 17.25 3.01
CA ARG A 513 5.41 16.69 1.76
C ARG A 513 6.42 15.59 2.07
N ILE A 514 6.09 14.35 1.74
CA ILE A 514 6.91 13.15 1.95
C ILE A 514 7.11 12.40 0.63
N THR A 515 8.07 11.48 0.61
CA THR A 515 8.28 10.56 -0.52
C THR A 515 8.48 9.13 -0.01
N GLN A 516 8.71 8.17 -0.89
CA GLN A 516 9.01 6.78 -0.50
C GLN A 516 10.26 6.69 0.39
N ALA A 517 11.27 7.52 0.14
CA ALA A 517 12.45 7.66 0.98
C ALA A 517 12.12 8.13 2.42
N SER A 518 10.93 8.67 2.69
CA SER A 518 10.51 8.99 4.06
C SER A 518 10.37 7.75 4.95
N VAL A 519 10.13 6.58 4.36
CA VAL A 519 10.19 5.29 5.07
C VAL A 519 11.61 5.01 5.54
N VAL A 520 12.60 5.13 4.64
CA VAL A 520 14.03 4.99 4.97
C VAL A 520 14.41 5.98 6.06
N ARG A 521 14.07 7.26 5.89
CA ARG A 521 14.35 8.32 6.88
C ARG A 521 13.79 7.98 8.26
N PHE A 522 12.57 7.45 8.35
CA PHE A 522 11.98 7.04 9.62
C PHE A 522 12.75 5.88 10.27
N ILE A 523 13.18 4.89 9.49
CA ILE A 523 13.98 3.77 10.01
C ILE A 523 15.31 4.29 10.57
N GLU A 524 15.97 5.17 9.84
CA GLU A 524 17.25 5.77 10.24
C GLU A 524 17.12 6.60 11.52
N ASP A 525 16.10 7.45 11.58
CA ASP A 525 15.83 8.30 12.75
C ASP A 525 15.46 7.47 13.98
N ASN A 526 14.71 6.37 13.79
CA ASN A 526 14.20 5.57 14.90
C ASN A 526 15.19 4.52 15.42
N TRP A 527 15.95 3.83 14.56
CA TRP A 527 16.85 2.73 14.95
C TRP A 527 18.34 3.01 14.78
N LEU A 528 18.73 3.98 13.95
CA LEU A 528 20.12 4.15 13.49
C LEU A 528 20.74 5.48 13.93
N ASP A 529 20.17 6.13 14.95
CA ASP A 529 20.62 7.42 15.49
C ASP A 529 20.68 8.53 14.42
N GLY A 530 19.82 8.46 13.40
CA GLY A 530 19.76 9.41 12.28
C GLY A 530 20.87 9.22 11.24
N GLN A 531 21.59 8.09 11.25
CA GLN A 531 22.59 7.78 10.23
C GLN A 531 21.91 7.59 8.86
N ARG A 532 22.22 8.48 7.90
CA ARG A 532 21.75 8.38 6.51
C ARG A 532 22.51 7.32 5.69
N ILE A 533 21.86 6.73 4.68
CA ILE A 533 22.52 5.81 3.73
C ILE A 533 23.67 6.51 3.00
N GLY A 534 23.45 7.76 2.58
CA GLY A 534 24.38 8.50 1.72
C GLY A 534 24.22 8.12 0.24
N GLN A 535 25.30 8.23 -0.55
CA GLN A 535 25.32 7.82 -1.97
C GLN A 535 24.20 8.44 -2.84
N GLY A 536 23.84 9.70 -2.55
CA GLY A 536 22.81 10.40 -3.31
C GLY A 536 21.37 9.98 -2.97
N SER A 537 21.17 9.18 -1.92
CA SER A 537 19.83 8.89 -1.39
C SER A 537 19.06 10.18 -1.05
N ASN A 538 17.77 10.17 -1.34
CA ASN A 538 16.85 11.26 -1.00
C ASN A 538 16.41 11.25 0.48
N ASP A 539 16.80 10.25 1.27
CA ASP A 539 16.51 10.11 2.71
C ASP A 539 16.84 11.38 3.53
N ALA A 540 17.91 12.08 3.15
CA ALA A 540 18.38 13.28 3.83
C ALA A 540 17.55 14.53 3.50
N THR A 541 16.77 14.50 2.42
CA THR A 541 16.04 15.66 1.89
C THR A 541 14.53 15.52 1.93
N THR A 542 14.02 14.28 1.97
CA THR A 542 12.58 13.99 2.03
C THR A 542 11.95 14.41 3.36
N GLY A 543 10.63 14.55 3.41
CA GLY A 543 9.90 14.91 4.63
C GLY A 543 9.92 13.82 5.70
N SER A 544 9.54 14.19 6.92
CA SER A 544 9.41 13.26 8.05
C SER A 544 7.95 12.89 8.26
N ILE A 545 7.68 11.62 8.58
CA ILE A 545 6.31 11.13 8.88
C ILE A 545 5.89 11.36 10.33
N MET A 546 6.72 12.03 11.14
CA MET A 546 6.51 12.16 12.59
C MET A 546 5.25 12.96 12.96
N SER A 547 4.75 13.82 12.07
CA SER A 547 3.49 14.55 12.26
C SER A 547 2.26 13.64 12.27
N MET A 548 2.36 12.42 11.70
CA MET A 548 1.30 11.43 11.69
C MET A 548 1.16 10.69 13.03
N PHE A 549 2.12 10.87 13.94
CA PHE A 549 2.13 10.26 15.27
C PHE A 549 1.85 11.27 16.39
N ASP A 550 1.45 10.76 17.55
CA ASP A 550 1.46 11.47 18.83
C ASP A 550 2.04 10.55 19.92
N PHE A 551 3.34 10.71 20.18
CA PHE A 551 4.08 9.92 21.17
C PHE A 551 4.02 10.50 22.59
N HIS A 552 3.30 11.60 22.82
CA HIS A 552 3.13 12.18 24.16
C HIS A 552 2.11 11.41 25.01
N ARG A 553 1.35 10.52 24.37
CA ARG A 553 0.31 9.70 25.00
C ARG A 553 0.74 8.25 25.05
N GLY A 554 0.22 7.51 26.02
CA GLY A 554 0.39 6.06 26.09
C GLY A 554 -0.23 5.34 24.90
N PRO A 555 0.21 4.12 24.59
CA PRO A 555 -0.42 3.31 23.54
C PRO A 555 -1.91 3.11 23.85
N PHE A 556 -2.74 3.14 22.82
CA PHE A 556 -4.20 2.96 22.89
C PHE A 556 -5.01 4.09 23.54
N GLU A 557 -4.36 5.19 23.96
CA GLU A 557 -5.07 6.38 24.41
C GLU A 557 -5.77 7.12 23.26
N LEU A 558 -5.20 7.05 22.05
CA LEU A 558 -5.76 7.63 20.83
C LEU A 558 -6.46 6.57 19.99
N ALA A 559 -5.68 5.64 19.45
CA ALA A 559 -6.17 4.64 18.51
C ALA A 559 -6.23 3.27 19.17
N ARG A 560 -7.43 2.68 19.23
CA ARG A 560 -7.63 1.28 19.65
C ARG A 560 -7.57 0.36 18.44
N PRO A 561 -7.36 -0.96 18.62
CA PRO A 561 -7.57 -1.92 17.54
C PRO A 561 -8.89 -1.71 16.79
N ILE A 562 -8.84 -1.82 15.46
CA ILE A 562 -9.98 -1.82 14.55
C ILE A 562 -9.93 -3.07 13.66
N PHE A 563 -10.86 -4.00 13.91
CA PHE A 563 -11.01 -5.17 13.07
C PHE A 563 -11.95 -4.90 11.92
N LEU A 564 -11.52 -5.29 10.72
CA LEU A 564 -12.33 -5.18 9.50
C LEU A 564 -12.65 -6.57 8.92
N ASP A 565 -13.79 -6.68 8.25
CA ASP A 565 -14.10 -7.84 7.40
C ASP A 565 -13.18 -7.82 6.16
N PRO A 566 -12.40 -8.89 5.86
CA PRO A 566 -11.49 -8.89 4.72
C PRO A 566 -12.18 -8.72 3.36
N VAL A 567 -13.40 -9.23 3.22
CA VAL A 567 -14.15 -9.21 1.96
C VAL A 567 -14.84 -7.86 1.77
N GLN A 568 -15.44 -7.32 2.83
CA GLN A 568 -16.25 -6.09 2.75
C GLN A 568 -15.48 -4.83 3.14
N GLY A 569 -14.41 -4.94 3.92
CA GLY A 569 -13.65 -3.80 4.47
C GLY A 569 -14.39 -3.04 5.56
N THR A 570 -15.55 -3.54 5.98
CA THR A 570 -16.41 -2.92 7.00
C THR A 570 -15.97 -3.32 8.41
N ARG A 571 -16.25 -2.45 9.39
CA ARG A 571 -15.89 -2.70 10.79
C ARG A 571 -16.65 -3.90 11.35
N VAL A 572 -15.93 -4.74 12.09
CA VAL A 572 -16.47 -5.89 12.83
C VAL A 572 -16.06 -5.81 14.30
N PRO A 573 -16.89 -6.32 15.23
CA PRO A 573 -16.64 -6.17 16.67
C PRO A 573 -15.47 -7.00 17.19
N ALA A 574 -15.04 -8.02 16.43
CA ALA A 574 -13.94 -8.92 16.75
C ALA A 574 -13.30 -9.44 15.46
N PRO A 575 -12.05 -9.94 15.50
CA PRO A 575 -11.41 -10.55 14.34
C PRO A 575 -12.25 -11.73 13.81
N ILE A 576 -12.40 -11.82 12.49
CA ILE A 576 -13.01 -12.98 11.83
C ILE A 576 -11.93 -14.05 11.65
N ASP A 577 -12.16 -15.29 12.13
CA ASP A 577 -11.26 -16.42 11.83
C ASP A 577 -11.35 -16.77 10.34
N GLN A 578 -10.33 -16.40 9.57
CA GLN A 578 -10.25 -16.64 8.12
C GLN A 578 -10.26 -18.13 7.75
N ARG A 579 -9.89 -19.04 8.66
CA ARG A 579 -9.96 -20.50 8.41
C ARG A 579 -11.40 -20.99 8.26
N LEU A 580 -12.37 -20.26 8.83
CA LEU A 580 -13.79 -20.60 8.75
C LEU A 580 -14.47 -20.05 7.46
N GLN A 581 -13.83 -19.13 6.73
CA GLN A 581 -14.40 -18.59 5.48
C GLN A 581 -14.00 -19.40 4.23
N GLN A 582 -12.81 -20.03 4.21
CA GLN A 582 -12.41 -20.92 3.11
C GLN A 582 -13.36 -22.13 2.96
N THR A 583 -14.00 -22.60 4.03
CA THR A 583 -15.01 -23.67 3.97
C THR A 583 -16.38 -23.19 3.48
N ALA A 584 -16.75 -21.93 3.72
CA ALA A 584 -18.05 -21.39 3.29
C ALA A 584 -18.13 -21.15 1.77
N GLN A 585 -17.03 -20.77 1.11
CA GLN A 585 -17.01 -20.61 -0.35
C GLN A 585 -17.06 -21.94 -1.12
N VAL A 586 -16.61 -23.04 -0.51
CA VAL A 586 -16.69 -24.38 -1.12
C VAL A 586 -18.09 -24.98 -0.98
N VAL A 587 -18.78 -24.74 0.14
CA VAL A 587 -20.11 -25.32 0.40
C VAL A 587 -21.24 -24.57 -0.33
N GLY A 588 -21.09 -23.27 -0.58
CA GLY A 588 -22.09 -22.44 -1.27
C GLY A 588 -22.30 -22.74 -2.77
N ARG A 589 -21.43 -23.54 -3.40
CA ARG A 589 -21.53 -23.90 -4.83
C ARG A 589 -22.09 -25.31 -5.09
N SER A 590 -22.45 -26.08 -4.05
CA SER A 590 -22.94 -27.46 -4.19
C SER A 590 -24.47 -27.62 -4.21
N ASN A 591 -25.28 -26.58 -3.95
CA ASN A 591 -26.73 -26.72 -3.78
C ASN A 591 -27.57 -25.86 -4.74
N LYS A 592 -27.20 -25.81 -6.02
CA LYS A 592 -28.10 -25.40 -7.12
C LYS A 592 -27.90 -26.28 -8.35
N ALA A 593 -28.22 -27.56 -8.21
CA ALA A 593 -28.57 -28.45 -9.32
C ALA A 593 -29.31 -29.67 -8.75
N LEU A 594 -30.63 -29.53 -8.58
CA LEU A 594 -31.64 -30.57 -8.73
C LEU A 594 -32.95 -29.91 -9.13
#